data_AF-A0A7S4MAI8-F1
#
_entry.id   AF-A0A7S4MAI8-F1
#
_cell.length_a   1.000
_cell.length_b   1.000
_cell.length_c   1.000
_cell.angle_alpha   90.00
_cell.angle_beta   90.00
_cell.angle_gamma   90.00
#
_symmetry.space_group_name_H-M   'P 1'
#
loop_
_entity.id
_entity.type
_entity.pdbx_description
1 polymer ?
#
loop_
_entity_poly.entity_id
_entity_poly.type
_entity_poly.pdbx_seq_one_letter_code
_entity_poly.pdbx_strand_id
1 'polypeptide(L)'
;PSAMGLSLRRRVAAMEGLYVEYDAVEEDHHRKLQELEAEFAAASQKIFTRRQQIIEGSTEPTDEEVNKSSSVGDVTKDLPDPTVAADPQGIPQFWPTALRVWLKHSDVEGLEVSAADWAILDHLREVRVETWQPPNDVIASDADGEPLEGDDLDFHETQMEADVGFSIHFVFDEATPQLECREIALYCYGTGEVAEVAAPDWVEGQDPTVKMATKKVKRKGRTAEKVVVAKPVESFFRLFQLPDADDEADDERDEAELSVGELQEHVVALLREELVTRAGIYYIQSLSPDGEDWGQLEEDYDDWEPPAQAGRSRR
;
A
#
# COMPACT_ATOMS: atom_id res chain seq x y z
N PRO A 1 49.22 15.54 -9.23
CA PRO A 1 48.80 14.53 -10.22
C PRO A 1 49.94 14.20 -11.20
N SER A 2 50.54 13.01 -11.06
CA SER A 2 51.60 12.54 -11.97
C SER A 2 51.03 12.40 -13.40
N ALA A 3 51.74 12.88 -14.41
CA ALA A 3 51.24 12.89 -15.78
C ALA A 3 50.93 11.46 -16.26
N MET A 4 49.64 11.12 -16.42
CA MET A 4 49.23 9.81 -16.94
C MET A 4 49.83 9.59 -18.34
N GLY A 5 50.57 8.49 -18.50
CA GLY A 5 51.13 8.08 -19.79
C GLY A 5 50.03 7.76 -20.82
N LEU A 6 50.34 7.93 -22.11
CA LEU A 6 49.38 7.75 -23.21
C LEU A 6 48.64 6.40 -23.20
N SER A 7 49.35 5.31 -22.88
CA SER A 7 48.74 3.98 -22.78
C SER A 7 47.72 3.88 -21.65
N LEU A 8 47.95 4.56 -20.53
CA LEU A 8 47.01 4.56 -19.41
C LEU A 8 45.77 5.39 -19.77
N ARG A 9 45.94 6.56 -20.40
CA ARG A 9 44.81 7.38 -20.88
C ARG A 9 43.91 6.63 -21.86
N ARG A 10 44.50 5.88 -22.80
CA ARG A 10 43.73 5.05 -23.74
C ARG A 10 42.95 3.92 -23.06
N ARG A 11 43.48 3.35 -21.98
CA ARG A 11 42.76 2.34 -21.20
C ARG A 11 41.59 2.95 -20.42
N VAL A 12 41.80 4.11 -19.80
CA VAL A 12 40.73 4.84 -19.10
C VAL A 12 39.61 5.23 -20.06
N ALA A 13 39.93 5.80 -21.22
CA ALA A 13 38.93 6.12 -22.24
C ALA A 13 38.18 4.88 -22.78
N ALA A 14 38.85 3.72 -22.83
CA ALA A 14 38.18 2.46 -23.19
C ALA A 14 37.22 1.98 -22.08
N MET A 15 37.56 2.20 -20.81
CA MET A 15 36.66 1.90 -19.69
C MET A 15 35.41 2.79 -19.70
N GLU A 16 35.57 4.07 -20.00
CA GLU A 16 34.46 5.02 -20.19
C GLU A 16 33.53 4.55 -21.32
N GLY A 17 34.08 4.13 -22.47
CA GLY A 17 33.27 3.57 -23.55
C GLY A 17 32.50 2.30 -23.16
N LEU A 18 33.10 1.41 -22.35
CA LEU A 18 32.41 0.23 -21.83
C LEU A 18 31.30 0.58 -20.83
N TYR A 19 31.46 1.67 -20.06
CA TYR A 19 30.44 2.15 -19.15
C TYR A 19 29.21 2.66 -19.91
N VAL A 20 29.42 3.44 -20.98
CA VAL A 20 28.33 3.89 -21.88
C VAL A 20 27.60 2.70 -22.52
N GLU A 21 28.32 1.64 -22.90
CA GLU A 21 27.67 0.40 -23.39
C GLU A 21 26.83 -0.30 -22.31
N TYR A 22 27.30 -0.28 -21.05
CA TYR A 22 26.56 -0.83 -19.91
C TYR A 22 25.28 -0.03 -19.61
N ASP A 23 25.36 1.31 -19.57
CA ASP A 23 24.19 2.14 -19.29
C ASP A 23 23.10 1.98 -20.35
N ALA A 24 23.48 1.85 -21.62
CA ALA A 24 22.51 1.57 -22.70
C ALA A 24 21.79 0.22 -22.50
N VAL A 25 22.45 -0.77 -21.89
CA VAL A 25 21.83 -2.05 -21.52
C VAL A 25 20.89 -1.86 -20.33
N GLU A 26 21.29 -1.11 -19.31
CA GLU A 26 20.44 -0.78 -18.15
C GLU A 26 19.19 -0.01 -18.56
N GLU A 27 19.29 0.98 -19.46
CA GLU A 27 18.13 1.71 -20.00
C GLU A 27 17.14 0.77 -20.72
N ASP A 28 17.63 -0.17 -21.55
CA ASP A 28 16.78 -1.17 -22.20
C ASP A 28 16.16 -2.15 -21.20
N HIS A 29 16.89 -2.50 -20.13
CA HIS A 29 16.40 -3.34 -19.05
C HIS A 29 15.25 -2.67 -18.28
N HIS A 30 15.44 -1.44 -17.78
CA HIS A 30 14.41 -0.68 -17.05
C HIS A 30 13.16 -0.46 -17.91
N ARG A 31 13.32 -0.08 -19.19
CA ARG A 31 12.19 0.05 -20.12
C ARG A 31 11.38 -1.24 -20.23
N LYS A 32 12.05 -2.39 -20.40
CA LYS A 32 11.36 -3.68 -20.54
C LYS A 32 10.67 -4.09 -19.24
N LEU A 33 11.27 -3.80 -18.09
CA LEU A 33 10.68 -4.07 -16.79
C LEU A 33 9.39 -3.25 -16.62
N GLN A 34 9.43 -1.95 -16.91
CA GLN A 34 8.26 -1.06 -16.86
C GLN A 34 7.16 -1.51 -17.83
N GLU A 35 7.49 -1.90 -19.07
CA GLU A 35 6.52 -2.45 -20.03
C GLU A 35 5.81 -3.70 -19.46
N LEU A 36 6.57 -4.58 -18.81
CA LEU A 36 6.06 -5.82 -18.23
C LEU A 36 5.19 -5.56 -16.99
N GLU A 37 5.67 -4.71 -16.08
CA GLU A 37 4.93 -4.32 -14.87
C GLU A 37 3.60 -3.65 -15.23
N ALA A 38 3.59 -2.77 -16.22
CA ALA A 38 2.36 -2.14 -16.72
C ALA A 38 1.37 -3.18 -17.29
N GLU A 39 1.85 -4.20 -18.02
CA GLU A 39 1.01 -5.28 -18.54
C GLU A 39 0.33 -6.07 -17.42
N PHE A 40 1.11 -6.50 -16.41
CA PHE A 40 0.60 -7.28 -15.28
C PHE A 40 -0.26 -6.46 -14.32
N ALA A 41 0.06 -5.18 -14.12
CA ALA A 41 -0.78 -4.25 -13.38
C ALA A 41 -2.15 -4.11 -14.04
N ALA A 42 -2.20 -3.91 -15.36
CA ALA A 42 -3.45 -3.82 -16.11
C ALA A 42 -4.25 -5.14 -16.09
N ALA A 43 -3.59 -6.29 -16.12
CA ALA A 43 -4.25 -7.59 -16.00
C ALA A 43 -4.87 -7.79 -14.61
N SER A 44 -4.10 -7.49 -13.55
CA SER A 44 -4.56 -7.58 -12.15
C SER A 44 -5.72 -6.62 -11.88
N GLN A 45 -5.64 -5.39 -12.39
CA GLN A 45 -6.68 -4.38 -12.17
C GLN A 45 -8.04 -4.78 -12.76
N LYS A 46 -8.05 -5.52 -13.88
CA LYS A 46 -9.29 -6.09 -14.43
C LYS A 46 -9.94 -7.08 -13.46
N ILE A 47 -9.14 -7.91 -12.81
CA ILE A 47 -9.61 -8.88 -11.81
C ILE A 47 -10.15 -8.14 -10.58
N PHE A 48 -9.42 -7.16 -10.06
CA PHE A 48 -9.85 -6.40 -8.89
C PHE A 48 -11.11 -5.56 -9.16
N THR A 49 -11.21 -4.96 -10.35
CA THR A 49 -12.43 -4.26 -10.77
C THR A 49 -13.62 -5.22 -10.83
N ARG A 50 -13.44 -6.41 -11.41
CA ARG A 50 -14.52 -7.42 -11.48
C ARG A 50 -14.93 -7.90 -10.09
N ARG A 51 -13.96 -8.11 -9.19
CA ARG A 51 -14.21 -8.45 -7.79
C ARG A 51 -15.04 -7.37 -7.09
N GLN A 52 -14.66 -6.11 -7.23
CA GLN A 52 -15.39 -5.00 -6.59
C GLN A 52 -16.84 -4.91 -7.11
N GLN A 53 -17.07 -5.11 -8.41
CA GLN A 53 -18.42 -5.13 -8.99
C GLN A 53 -19.34 -6.18 -8.35
N ILE A 54 -18.79 -7.37 -8.03
CA ILE A 54 -19.49 -8.45 -7.35
C ILE A 54 -19.71 -8.11 -5.87
N ILE A 55 -18.69 -7.58 -5.18
CA ILE A 55 -18.78 -7.16 -3.77
C ILE A 55 -19.88 -6.11 -3.57
N GLU A 56 -20.00 -5.15 -4.47
CA GLU A 56 -21.03 -4.11 -4.39
C GLU A 56 -22.41 -4.59 -4.86
N GLY A 57 -22.50 -5.75 -5.51
CA GLY A 57 -23.73 -6.23 -6.14
C GLY A 57 -24.17 -5.34 -7.30
N SER A 58 -23.22 -4.71 -8.00
CA SER A 58 -23.51 -3.96 -9.23
C SER A 58 -23.82 -4.89 -10.40
N THR A 59 -23.25 -6.10 -10.37
CA THR A 59 -23.49 -7.19 -11.31
C THR A 59 -23.35 -8.53 -10.60
N GLU A 60 -24.18 -9.50 -10.97
CA GLU A 60 -24.06 -10.87 -10.45
C GLU A 60 -22.90 -11.64 -11.11
N PRO A 61 -22.31 -12.63 -10.41
CA PRO A 61 -21.39 -13.60 -11.01
C PRO A 61 -22.05 -14.40 -12.13
N THR A 62 -21.27 -14.75 -13.14
CA THR A 62 -21.69 -15.67 -14.22
C THR A 62 -21.51 -17.13 -13.80
N ASP A 63 -22.29 -18.04 -14.41
CA ASP A 63 -22.13 -19.48 -14.17
C ASP A 63 -20.70 -19.97 -14.44
N GLU A 64 -20.03 -19.42 -15.45
CA GLU A 64 -18.64 -19.75 -15.77
C GLU A 64 -17.67 -19.32 -14.66
N GLU A 65 -17.85 -18.14 -14.07
CA GLU A 65 -17.05 -17.65 -12.95
C GLU A 65 -17.24 -18.52 -11.71
N VAL A 66 -18.48 -18.91 -11.43
CA VAL A 66 -18.81 -19.79 -10.29
C VAL A 66 -18.19 -21.17 -10.51
N ASN A 67 -18.34 -21.76 -11.70
CA ASN A 67 -17.83 -23.10 -12.00
C ASN A 67 -16.29 -23.23 -11.98
N LYS A 68 -15.55 -22.11 -12.06
CA LYS A 68 -14.09 -22.10 -11.87
C LYS A 68 -13.67 -22.34 -10.42
N SER A 69 -14.57 -22.15 -9.45
CA SER A 69 -14.25 -22.39 -8.05
C SER A 69 -14.25 -23.90 -7.76
N SER A 70 -13.12 -24.40 -7.25
CA SER A 70 -13.01 -25.76 -6.69
C SER A 70 -13.86 -25.95 -5.43
N SER A 71 -14.27 -24.84 -4.80
CA SER A 71 -14.96 -24.82 -3.50
C SER A 71 -16.46 -24.51 -3.58
N VAL A 72 -17.08 -24.43 -4.77
CA VAL A 72 -18.53 -24.15 -4.91
C VAL A 72 -19.35 -25.08 -4.02
N GLY A 73 -19.01 -26.37 -4.00
CA GLY A 73 -19.73 -27.37 -3.21
C GLY A 73 -19.47 -27.32 -1.71
N ASP A 74 -18.54 -26.50 -1.22
CA ASP A 74 -18.19 -26.42 0.20
C ASP A 74 -18.57 -25.06 0.81
N VAL A 75 -18.34 -23.96 0.09
CA VAL A 75 -18.79 -22.62 0.48
C VAL A 75 -20.33 -22.52 0.54
N THR A 76 -21.05 -23.34 -0.23
CA THR A 76 -22.52 -23.33 -0.23
C THR A 76 -23.18 -24.38 0.66
N LYS A 77 -22.42 -25.32 1.26
CA LYS A 77 -23.00 -26.46 2.00
C LYS A 77 -23.63 -26.07 3.33
N ASP A 78 -23.07 -25.05 3.98
CA ASP A 78 -23.52 -24.56 5.28
C ASP A 78 -24.24 -23.20 5.20
N LEU A 79 -24.46 -22.68 3.97
CA LEU A 79 -25.33 -21.52 3.79
C LEU A 79 -26.77 -21.94 4.07
N PRO A 80 -27.51 -21.21 4.92
CA PRO A 80 -28.90 -21.56 5.24
C PRO A 80 -29.76 -21.64 3.99
N ASP A 81 -30.69 -22.61 3.98
CA ASP A 81 -31.71 -22.82 2.95
C ASP A 81 -32.35 -21.45 2.58
N PRO A 82 -32.47 -21.04 1.30
CA PRO A 82 -32.91 -19.71 0.85
C PRO A 82 -34.37 -19.36 1.17
N THR A 83 -34.96 -20.01 2.17
CA THR A 83 -36.19 -19.55 2.80
C THR A 83 -35.83 -18.58 3.93
N VAL A 84 -36.07 -17.29 3.68
CA VAL A 84 -36.16 -16.15 4.64
C VAL A 84 -34.95 -15.19 4.68
N ALA A 85 -34.85 -14.34 3.67
CA ALA A 85 -34.60 -12.88 3.67
C ALA A 85 -34.50 -12.44 2.19
N ALA A 86 -34.69 -11.16 1.86
CA ALA A 86 -34.28 -10.70 0.53
C ALA A 86 -32.76 -10.87 0.44
N ASP A 87 -32.26 -11.57 -0.58
CA ASP A 87 -30.82 -11.73 -0.79
C ASP A 87 -30.15 -10.36 -0.72
N PRO A 88 -29.11 -10.19 0.12
CA PRO A 88 -28.43 -8.91 0.24
C PRO A 88 -27.81 -8.51 -1.11
N GLN A 89 -27.82 -7.22 -1.42
CA GLN A 89 -27.12 -6.72 -2.59
C GLN A 89 -25.60 -6.87 -2.37
N GLY A 90 -24.96 -7.66 -3.23
CA GLY A 90 -23.52 -7.89 -3.17
C GLY A 90 -23.08 -8.73 -1.97
N ILE A 91 -21.88 -8.45 -1.47
CA ILE A 91 -21.26 -9.11 -0.32
C ILE A 91 -21.07 -8.07 0.80
N PRO A 92 -22.07 -7.88 1.69
CA PRO A 92 -21.95 -6.94 2.80
C PRO A 92 -20.75 -7.26 3.69
N GLN A 93 -20.11 -6.22 4.22
CA GLN A 93 -18.99 -6.35 5.18
C GLN A 93 -17.79 -7.15 4.65
N PHE A 94 -17.63 -7.26 3.31
CA PHE A 94 -16.50 -7.97 2.69
C PHE A 94 -15.13 -7.48 3.21
N TRP A 95 -14.82 -6.20 3.00
CA TRP A 95 -13.51 -5.64 3.35
C TRP A 95 -13.22 -5.60 4.87
N PRO A 96 -14.17 -5.18 5.74
CA PRO A 96 -13.97 -5.27 7.18
C PRO A 96 -13.69 -6.71 7.63
N THR A 97 -14.41 -7.68 7.07
CA THR A 97 -14.24 -9.10 7.40
C THR A 97 -12.88 -9.62 6.91
N ALA A 98 -12.50 -9.33 5.66
CA ALA A 98 -11.20 -9.70 5.11
C ALA A 98 -10.05 -9.08 5.91
N LEU A 99 -10.17 -7.79 6.28
CA LEU A 99 -9.18 -7.10 7.10
C LEU A 99 -9.03 -7.73 8.50
N ARG A 100 -10.14 -8.11 9.15
CA ARG A 100 -10.11 -8.82 10.45
C ARG A 100 -9.40 -10.16 10.36
N VAL A 101 -9.60 -10.91 9.28
CA VAL A 101 -8.94 -12.20 9.07
C VAL A 101 -7.46 -11.99 8.74
N TRP A 102 -7.14 -11.07 7.84
CA TRP A 102 -5.76 -10.69 7.53
C TRP A 102 -5.01 -10.31 8.81
N LEU A 103 -5.51 -9.36 9.61
CA LEU A 103 -4.88 -8.95 10.89
C LEU A 103 -4.66 -10.09 11.90
N LYS A 104 -5.46 -11.16 11.85
CA LYS A 104 -5.27 -12.33 12.72
C LYS A 104 -4.15 -13.26 12.25
N HIS A 105 -3.88 -13.27 10.95
CA HIS A 105 -2.93 -14.19 10.32
C HIS A 105 -1.62 -13.50 9.91
N SER A 106 -1.67 -12.20 9.65
CA SER A 106 -0.54 -11.38 9.29
C SER A 106 0.30 -11.15 10.55
N ASP A 107 1.59 -11.50 10.49
CA ASP A 107 2.56 -11.23 11.56
C ASP A 107 3.01 -9.76 11.50
N VAL A 108 2.04 -8.85 11.54
CA VAL A 108 2.29 -7.42 11.43
C VAL A 108 2.69 -6.91 12.80
N GLU A 109 3.97 -6.62 12.95
CA GLU A 109 4.51 -6.03 14.16
C GLU A 109 4.00 -4.60 14.36
N GLY A 110 3.64 -4.24 15.59
CA GLY A 110 3.27 -2.88 15.97
C GLY A 110 1.92 -2.35 15.44
N LEU A 111 1.17 -3.09 14.61
CA LEU A 111 -0.15 -2.64 14.14
C LEU A 111 -1.27 -3.10 15.07
N GLU A 112 -1.64 -2.26 16.03
CA GLU A 112 -2.81 -2.49 16.86
C GLU A 112 -4.06 -1.77 16.33
N VAL A 113 -5.20 -2.46 16.38
CA VAL A 113 -6.49 -1.92 15.92
C VAL A 113 -7.49 -1.89 17.07
N SER A 114 -7.79 -0.68 17.53
CA SER A 114 -8.67 -0.41 18.65
C SER A 114 -10.16 -0.51 18.28
N ALA A 115 -11.03 -0.45 19.29
CA ALA A 115 -12.48 -0.39 19.06
C ALA A 115 -12.93 0.92 18.37
N ALA A 116 -12.18 2.01 18.54
CA ALA A 116 -12.45 3.26 17.83
C ALA A 116 -12.12 3.12 16.35
N ASP A 117 -11.02 2.42 16.02
CA ASP A 117 -10.66 2.13 14.64
C ASP A 117 -11.72 1.27 13.96
N TRP A 118 -12.19 0.19 14.61
CA TRP A 118 -13.25 -0.65 14.05
C TRP A 118 -14.57 0.08 13.82
N ALA A 119 -14.89 1.10 14.64
CA ALA A 119 -16.08 1.92 14.42
C ALA A 119 -16.03 2.72 13.09
N ILE A 120 -14.85 2.84 12.49
CA ILE A 120 -14.61 3.47 11.18
C ILE A 120 -14.40 2.37 10.12
N LEU A 121 -13.53 1.39 10.40
CA LEU A 121 -13.19 0.30 9.47
C LEU A 121 -14.38 -0.59 9.13
N ASP A 122 -15.41 -0.70 9.97
CA ASP A 122 -16.65 -1.41 9.64
C ASP A 122 -17.45 -0.74 8.50
N HIS A 123 -17.10 0.50 8.13
CA HIS A 123 -17.64 1.22 6.98
C HIS A 123 -16.75 1.12 5.72
N LEU A 124 -15.66 0.34 5.75
CA LEU A 124 -14.76 0.16 4.61
C LEU A 124 -15.48 -0.56 3.45
N ARG A 125 -15.44 0.05 2.27
CA ARG A 125 -16.12 -0.40 1.04
C ARG A 125 -15.17 -0.92 -0.01
N GLU A 126 -13.94 -0.43 -0.03
CA GLU A 126 -12.91 -0.88 -0.96
C GLU A 126 -11.51 -0.65 -0.40
N VAL A 127 -10.60 -1.58 -0.68
CA VAL A 127 -9.15 -1.34 -0.65
C VAL A 127 -8.60 -1.69 -2.02
N ARG A 128 -7.98 -0.71 -2.69
CA ARG A 128 -7.47 -0.90 -4.05
C ARG A 128 -6.06 -0.34 -4.21
N VAL A 129 -5.32 -0.92 -5.14
CA VAL A 129 -3.98 -0.47 -5.52
C VAL A 129 -4.04 0.13 -6.91
N GLU A 130 -3.45 1.31 -7.08
CA GLU A 130 -3.32 1.97 -8.38
C GLU A 130 -1.84 2.25 -8.67
N THR A 131 -1.49 2.32 -9.95
CA THR A 131 -0.18 2.79 -10.37
C THR A 131 -0.09 4.29 -10.09
N TRP A 132 0.98 4.71 -9.44
CA TRP A 132 1.20 6.11 -9.10
C TRP A 132 2.56 6.58 -9.63
N GLN A 133 2.58 7.75 -10.26
CA GLN A 133 3.82 8.36 -10.71
C GLN A 133 4.24 9.38 -9.65
N PRO A 134 5.36 9.16 -8.93
CA PRO A 134 5.88 10.17 -8.03
C PRO A 134 6.14 11.49 -8.76
N PRO A 135 5.95 12.65 -8.11
CA PRO A 135 6.42 13.91 -8.63
C PRO A 135 7.91 13.81 -8.97
N ASN A 136 8.30 14.28 -10.16
CA ASN A 136 9.71 14.39 -10.53
C ASN A 136 10.35 15.53 -9.73
N ASP A 137 10.64 15.31 -8.45
CA ASP A 137 11.51 16.21 -7.68
C ASP A 137 12.96 15.91 -8.06
N VAL A 138 13.33 16.31 -9.28
CA VAL A 138 14.74 16.40 -9.67
C VAL A 138 15.29 17.68 -9.05
N ILE A 139 15.84 17.57 -7.84
CA ILE A 139 16.91 18.46 -7.43
C ILE A 139 18.09 17.56 -7.12
N ALA A 140 18.97 17.40 -8.11
CA ALA A 140 20.33 17.00 -7.83
C ALA A 140 20.89 18.07 -6.88
N SER A 141 21.08 17.71 -5.62
CA SER A 141 21.63 18.57 -4.59
C SER A 141 23.03 18.12 -4.24
N ASP A 142 23.94 19.06 -4.05
CA ASP A 142 25.28 18.73 -3.55
C ASP A 142 25.23 18.16 -2.12
N ALA A 143 26.39 17.77 -1.59
CA ALA A 143 26.52 17.24 -0.22
C ALA A 143 26.07 18.25 0.88
N ASP A 144 25.81 19.50 0.52
CA ASP A 144 25.36 20.57 1.39
C ASP A 144 23.87 20.94 1.17
N GLY A 145 23.16 20.24 0.27
CA GLY A 145 21.72 20.37 0.05
C GLY A 145 21.31 21.52 -0.88
N GLU A 146 22.26 22.12 -1.61
CA GLU A 146 21.97 23.21 -2.53
C GLU A 146 21.61 22.68 -3.94
N PRO A 147 20.59 23.22 -4.63
CA PRO A 147 20.23 22.83 -5.98
C PRO A 147 21.40 23.03 -6.96
N LEU A 148 21.79 21.99 -7.69
CA LEU A 148 22.82 22.08 -8.73
C LEU A 148 22.28 22.91 -9.92
N GLU A 149 22.79 24.13 -10.11
CA GLU A 149 22.49 24.98 -11.27
C GLU A 149 23.59 24.88 -12.34
N GLY A 150 23.22 24.47 -13.56
CA GLY A 150 24.06 24.62 -14.76
C GLY A 150 25.17 23.57 -14.93
N ASP A 151 26.04 23.82 -15.93
CA ASP A 151 27.05 22.97 -16.63
C ASP A 151 28.03 22.12 -15.78
N ASP A 152 27.85 22.05 -14.46
CA ASP A 152 28.52 21.17 -13.49
C ASP A 152 27.75 19.86 -13.22
N LEU A 153 26.65 19.62 -13.96
CA LEU A 153 26.04 18.29 -14.07
C LEU A 153 27.04 17.37 -14.78
N ASP A 154 27.84 16.64 -14.00
CA ASP A 154 28.59 15.50 -14.51
C ASP A 154 27.59 14.63 -15.28
N PHE A 155 27.89 14.48 -16.56
CA PHE A 155 27.06 13.98 -17.64
C PHE A 155 26.80 12.47 -17.48
N HIS A 156 26.14 12.06 -16.39
CA HIS A 156 25.65 10.70 -16.17
C HIS A 156 24.62 10.56 -15.06
N GLU A 157 24.04 11.66 -14.57
CA GLU A 157 22.74 11.56 -13.91
C GLU A 157 21.68 11.63 -15.01
N THR A 158 21.61 10.55 -15.79
CA THR A 158 20.47 10.31 -16.67
C THR A 158 19.23 10.57 -15.84
N GLN A 159 18.30 11.38 -16.33
CA GLN A 159 16.95 11.45 -15.78
C GLN A 159 16.41 10.02 -15.74
N MET A 160 16.63 9.32 -14.63
CA MET A 160 15.83 8.17 -14.28
C MET A 160 14.47 8.80 -14.06
N GLU A 161 13.56 8.60 -15.02
CA GLU A 161 12.15 8.83 -14.76
C GLU A 161 11.88 8.18 -13.41
N ALA A 162 11.41 8.97 -12.43
CA ALA A 162 11.25 8.47 -11.08
C ALA A 162 10.49 7.14 -11.15
N ASP A 163 11.03 6.10 -10.50
CA ASP A 163 10.50 4.76 -10.64
C ASP A 163 9.00 4.77 -10.36
N VAL A 164 8.25 4.08 -11.22
CA VAL A 164 6.80 4.01 -11.13
C VAL A 164 6.44 3.44 -9.76
N GLY A 165 5.73 4.24 -8.96
CA GLY A 165 5.25 3.85 -7.66
C GLY A 165 3.85 3.24 -7.72
N PHE A 166 3.26 3.12 -6.54
CA PHE A 166 1.87 2.68 -6.40
C PHE A 166 1.20 3.42 -5.26
N SER A 167 -0.12 3.46 -5.29
CA SER A 167 -0.93 3.99 -4.20
C SER A 167 -1.88 2.93 -3.66
N ILE A 168 -2.11 2.93 -2.35
CA ILE A 168 -3.09 2.06 -1.69
C ILE A 168 -4.22 2.93 -1.16
N HIS A 169 -5.40 2.79 -1.76
CA HIS A 169 -6.57 3.59 -1.47
C HIS A 169 -7.56 2.81 -0.59
N PHE A 170 -8.06 3.44 0.46
CA PHE A 170 -9.10 2.93 1.33
C PHE A 170 -10.35 3.80 1.15
N VAL A 171 -11.42 3.21 0.65
CA VAL A 171 -12.69 3.89 0.36
C VAL A 171 -13.72 3.52 1.40
N PHE A 172 -14.30 4.53 2.04
CA PHE A 172 -15.32 4.39 3.06
C PHE A 172 -16.71 4.74 2.53
N ASP A 173 -17.71 4.27 3.25
CA ASP A 173 -19.10 4.66 3.02
C ASP A 173 -19.29 6.16 3.29
N GLU A 174 -20.16 6.80 2.49
CA GLU A 174 -20.58 8.20 2.68
C GLU A 174 -21.22 8.43 4.06
N ALA A 175 -21.79 7.38 4.65
CA ALA A 175 -22.45 7.42 5.95
C ALA A 175 -21.50 7.22 7.13
N THR A 176 -20.18 7.19 6.94
CA THR A 176 -19.19 6.99 8.02
C THR A 176 -19.15 8.20 8.95
N PRO A 177 -19.68 8.13 10.19
CA PRO A 177 -19.93 9.34 11.00
C PRO A 177 -18.67 10.09 11.47
N GLN A 178 -17.52 9.42 11.50
CA GLN A 178 -16.26 9.94 12.03
C GLN A 178 -15.40 10.63 10.96
N LEU A 179 -15.71 10.45 9.68
CA LEU A 179 -14.90 10.92 8.55
C LEU A 179 -15.69 11.94 7.70
N GLU A 180 -15.05 13.05 7.37
CA GLU A 180 -15.54 14.03 6.40
C GLU A 180 -15.10 13.69 4.96
N CYS A 181 -14.01 12.94 4.82
CA CYS A 181 -13.53 12.40 3.55
C CYS A 181 -14.06 10.98 3.30
N ARG A 182 -14.27 10.64 2.02
CA ARG A 182 -14.66 9.28 1.61
C ARG A 182 -13.48 8.34 1.38
N GLU A 183 -12.29 8.89 1.19
CA GLU A 183 -11.14 8.16 0.70
C GLU A 183 -9.87 8.71 1.32
N ILE A 184 -9.01 7.78 1.74
CA ILE A 184 -7.67 8.04 2.27
C ILE A 184 -6.71 7.13 1.51
N ALA A 185 -5.44 7.51 1.43
CA ALA A 185 -4.48 6.76 0.64
C ALA A 185 -3.04 6.89 1.14
N LEU A 186 -2.25 5.85 0.86
CA LEU A 186 -0.78 5.88 0.92
C LEU A 186 -0.25 5.95 -0.50
N TYR A 187 0.69 6.85 -0.77
CA TYR A 187 1.41 6.94 -2.04
C TYR A 187 2.86 6.51 -1.80
N CYS A 188 3.28 5.46 -2.49
CA CYS A 188 4.54 4.78 -2.25
C CYS A 188 5.42 4.80 -3.49
N TYR A 189 6.73 4.93 -3.29
CA TYR A 189 7.71 4.62 -4.33
C TYR A 189 7.65 3.13 -4.70
N GLY A 190 8.25 2.75 -5.83
CA GLY A 190 8.31 1.34 -6.25
C GLY A 190 8.95 0.41 -5.22
N THR A 191 9.79 0.95 -4.33
CA THR A 191 10.41 0.25 -3.19
C THR A 191 9.45 -0.08 -2.05
N GLY A 192 8.27 0.56 -1.99
CA GLY A 192 7.31 0.45 -0.89
C GLY A 192 7.43 1.53 0.18
N GLU A 193 8.44 2.40 0.11
CA GLU A 193 8.56 3.56 0.99
C GLU A 193 7.41 4.55 0.74
N VAL A 194 6.77 5.04 1.81
CA VAL A 194 5.68 6.00 1.73
C VAL A 194 6.24 7.40 1.45
N ALA A 195 5.87 7.95 0.29
CA ALA A 195 6.27 9.28 -0.15
C ALA A 195 5.25 10.35 0.32
N GLU A 196 3.97 10.06 0.17
CA GLU A 196 2.88 10.98 0.50
C GLU A 196 1.69 10.21 1.09
N VAL A 197 0.84 10.91 1.84
CA VAL A 197 -0.40 10.34 2.39
C VAL A 197 -1.57 11.28 2.10
N ALA A 198 -2.70 10.73 1.66
CA ALA A 198 -3.99 11.38 1.77
C ALA A 198 -4.57 11.03 3.14
N ALA A 199 -4.29 11.88 4.13
CA ALA A 199 -4.67 11.66 5.51
C ALA A 199 -6.20 11.73 5.72
N PRO A 200 -6.75 11.04 6.74
CA PRO A 200 -8.17 11.12 7.08
C PRO A 200 -8.57 12.52 7.54
N ASP A 201 -9.73 12.98 7.06
CA ASP A 201 -10.37 14.21 7.53
C ASP A 201 -11.36 13.87 8.65
N TRP A 202 -10.92 14.03 9.91
CA TRP A 202 -11.68 13.63 11.08
C TRP A 202 -12.73 14.67 11.47
N VAL A 203 -13.95 14.20 11.74
CA VAL A 203 -14.95 15.02 12.45
C VAL A 203 -14.40 15.37 13.84
N GLU A 204 -14.69 16.59 14.33
CA GLU A 204 -14.15 17.11 15.58
C GLU A 204 -14.28 16.11 16.75
N GLY A 205 -13.13 15.69 17.29
CA GLY A 205 -13.04 14.77 18.43
C GLY A 205 -13.25 13.29 18.11
N GLN A 206 -13.30 12.91 16.84
CA GLN A 206 -13.43 11.51 16.38
C GLN A 206 -12.11 10.90 15.90
N ASP A 207 -11.01 11.65 15.97
CA ASP A 207 -9.67 11.14 15.63
C ASP A 207 -9.27 9.98 16.58
N PRO A 208 -9.15 8.74 16.07
CA PRO A 208 -8.80 7.58 16.88
C PRO A 208 -7.30 7.53 17.23
N THR A 209 -6.46 8.31 16.55
CA THR A 209 -5.00 8.30 16.73
C THR A 209 -4.56 9.09 17.97
N VAL A 210 -5.47 9.83 18.61
CA VAL A 210 -5.16 10.68 19.76
C VAL A 210 -6.12 10.49 20.93
N LYS A 211 -5.57 10.58 22.14
CA LYS A 211 -6.34 10.64 23.38
C LYS A 211 -6.08 11.91 24.15
N MET A 212 -7.15 12.64 24.49
CA MET A 212 -7.07 13.88 25.25
C MET A 212 -6.71 13.62 26.71
N ALA A 213 -5.53 14.06 27.14
CA ALA A 213 -5.03 13.92 28.51
C ALA A 213 -4.89 15.30 29.18
N THR A 214 -5.26 15.41 30.47
CA THR A 214 -5.09 16.66 31.22
C THR A 214 -3.73 16.69 31.93
N LYS A 215 -2.77 17.45 31.42
CA LYS A 215 -1.46 17.70 32.06
C LYS A 215 -1.56 18.88 33.03
N LYS A 216 -1.12 18.69 34.28
CA LYS A 216 -0.97 19.80 35.24
C LYS A 216 0.38 20.47 34.99
N VAL A 217 0.35 21.67 34.41
CA VAL A 217 1.56 22.47 34.15
C VAL A 217 1.77 23.44 35.31
N LYS A 218 2.89 23.33 36.01
CA LYS A 218 3.27 24.25 37.09
C LYS A 218 4.48 25.08 36.68
N ARG A 219 4.26 26.34 36.31
CA ARG A 219 5.35 27.31 36.07
C ARG A 219 5.95 27.75 37.42
N LYS A 220 7.27 27.93 37.47
CA LYS A 220 8.01 28.29 38.70
C LYS A 220 7.43 29.59 39.28
N GLY A 221 6.85 29.50 40.48
CA GLY A 221 6.22 30.63 41.19
C GLY A 221 4.73 30.87 40.91
N ARG A 222 4.06 30.06 40.07
CA ARG A 222 2.61 30.13 39.80
C ARG A 222 1.86 28.86 40.23
N THR A 223 0.56 29.00 40.48
CA THR A 223 -0.37 27.89 40.74
C THR A 223 -0.43 26.97 39.53
N ALA A 224 -0.55 25.66 39.76
CA ALA A 224 -0.60 24.68 38.67
C ALA A 224 -1.88 24.86 37.84
N GLU A 225 -1.73 24.97 36.52
CA GLU A 225 -2.82 25.10 35.56
C GLU A 225 -3.05 23.76 34.86
N LYS A 226 -4.31 23.40 34.59
CA LYS A 226 -4.66 22.17 33.88
C LYS A 226 -4.74 22.48 32.39
N VAL A 227 -3.89 21.85 31.59
CA VAL A 227 -3.90 21.96 30.13
C VAL A 227 -4.32 20.61 29.56
N VAL A 228 -5.28 20.59 28.64
CA VAL A 228 -5.63 19.39 27.88
C VAL A 228 -4.66 19.29 26.71
N VAL A 229 -4.01 18.14 26.58
CA VAL A 229 -3.01 17.85 25.56
C VAL A 229 -3.41 16.54 24.89
N ALA A 230 -3.41 16.50 23.56
CA ALA A 230 -3.57 15.27 22.79
C ALA A 230 -2.29 14.43 22.93
N LYS A 231 -2.44 13.16 23.27
CA LYS A 231 -1.35 12.18 23.27
C LYS A 231 -1.61 11.18 22.16
N PRO A 232 -0.64 10.89 21.27
CA PRO A 232 -0.74 9.79 20.33
C PRO A 232 -1.08 8.48 21.04
N VAL A 233 -1.85 7.63 20.38
CA VAL A 233 -2.18 6.28 20.84
C VAL A 233 -2.10 5.32 19.66
N GLU A 234 -1.83 4.06 19.96
CA GLU A 234 -1.92 2.96 19.00
C GLU A 234 -3.26 2.96 18.25
N SER A 235 -3.19 2.98 16.92
CA SER A 235 -4.32 3.04 16.01
C SER A 235 -3.88 2.64 14.61
N PHE A 236 -4.74 1.91 13.89
CA PHE A 236 -4.56 1.60 12.47
C PHE A 236 -4.30 2.85 11.61
N PHE A 237 -4.95 3.96 11.95
CA PHE A 237 -4.88 5.18 11.14
C PHE A 237 -3.58 5.96 11.29
N ARG A 238 -2.67 5.56 12.20
CA ARG A 238 -1.30 6.07 12.24
C ARG A 238 -0.55 5.80 10.93
N LEU A 239 -0.93 4.76 10.18
CA LEU A 239 -0.37 4.46 8.85
C LEU A 239 -0.47 5.65 7.88
N PHE A 240 -1.48 6.52 8.03
CA PHE A 240 -1.75 7.66 7.15
C PHE A 240 -1.21 8.98 7.70
N GLN A 241 -0.22 8.92 8.59
CA GLN A 241 0.55 10.07 9.06
C GLN A 241 1.90 10.08 8.33
N LEU A 242 2.44 11.26 8.09
CA LEU A 242 3.85 11.36 7.68
C LEU A 242 4.72 11.23 8.95
N PRO A 243 5.87 10.56 8.88
CA PRO A 243 6.82 10.57 9.99
C PRO A 243 7.25 12.01 10.28
N ASP A 244 6.95 12.51 11.47
CA ASP A 244 7.42 13.84 11.88
C ASP A 244 8.78 13.72 12.60
N ALA A 245 9.65 14.72 12.48
CA ALA A 245 10.97 14.74 13.14
C ALA A 245 10.90 14.60 14.67
N ASP A 246 9.76 14.96 15.27
CA ASP A 246 9.50 14.79 16.70
C ASP A 246 9.18 13.32 17.07
N ASP A 247 8.65 12.51 16.14
CA ASP A 247 8.40 11.07 16.38
C ASP A 247 9.71 10.27 16.46
N GLU A 248 10.75 10.67 15.71
CA GLU A 248 12.08 10.05 15.79
C GLU A 248 12.88 10.49 17.03
N ALA A 249 12.56 11.66 17.59
CA ALA A 249 13.28 12.27 18.69
C ALA A 249 12.56 12.15 20.06
N ASP A 250 11.45 11.40 20.13
CA ASP A 250 10.72 11.22 21.38
C ASP A 250 11.49 10.30 22.35
N ASP A 251 12.37 10.90 23.14
CA ASP A 251 13.12 10.23 24.22
C ASP A 251 12.20 9.58 25.29
N GLU A 252 10.89 9.90 25.33
CA GLU A 252 9.90 9.30 26.24
C GLU A 252 9.16 8.10 25.63
N ARG A 253 9.43 7.75 24.37
CA ARG A 253 8.84 6.63 23.63
C ARG A 253 9.30 5.29 24.19
N ASP A 254 8.36 4.37 24.38
CA ASP A 254 8.71 3.01 24.80
C ASP A 254 9.48 2.33 23.65
N GLU A 255 10.62 1.70 23.96
CA GLU A 255 11.53 1.05 22.98
C GLU A 255 10.85 -0.07 22.15
N ALA A 256 9.64 -0.48 22.54
CA ALA A 256 8.83 -1.48 21.83
C ALA A 256 7.74 -0.87 20.92
N GLU A 257 7.47 0.44 20.99
CA GLU A 257 6.51 1.11 20.11
C GLU A 257 7.19 1.46 18.78
N LEU A 258 6.65 1.00 17.64
CA LEU A 258 7.18 1.32 16.31
C LEU A 258 6.79 2.74 15.88
N SER A 259 7.74 3.46 15.27
CA SER A 259 7.52 4.79 14.69
C SER A 259 6.57 4.67 13.52
N VAL A 260 6.01 5.79 13.06
CA VAL A 260 5.13 5.77 11.88
C VAL A 260 5.88 5.21 10.67
N GLY A 261 7.14 5.60 10.47
CA GLY A 261 7.99 5.10 9.39
C GLY A 261 8.29 3.60 9.51
N GLU A 262 8.68 3.13 10.69
CA GLU A 262 8.91 1.69 10.92
C GLU A 262 7.62 0.89 10.72
N LEU A 263 6.49 1.36 11.23
CA LEU A 263 5.20 0.70 11.03
C LEU A 263 4.83 0.62 9.54
N GLN A 264 5.04 1.70 8.79
CA GLN A 264 4.80 1.75 7.34
C GLN A 264 5.69 0.73 6.60
N GLU A 265 6.98 0.64 6.94
CA GLU A 265 7.93 -0.32 6.35
C GLU A 265 7.46 -1.77 6.51
N HIS A 266 6.92 -2.12 7.67
CA HIS A 266 6.42 -3.49 7.94
C HIS A 266 5.08 -3.79 7.23
N VAL A 267 4.22 -2.78 7.05
CA VAL A 267 2.81 -2.98 6.68
C VAL A 267 2.53 -2.80 5.20
N VAL A 268 3.17 -1.84 4.52
CA VAL A 268 2.78 -1.42 3.16
C VAL A 268 2.84 -2.57 2.15
N ALA A 269 3.93 -3.34 2.17
CA ALA A 269 4.08 -4.50 1.29
C ALA A 269 2.99 -5.54 1.56
N LEU A 270 2.68 -5.82 2.83
CA LEU A 270 1.63 -6.77 3.21
C LEU A 270 0.22 -6.30 2.82
N LEU A 271 -0.07 -5.00 2.92
CA LEU A 271 -1.34 -4.46 2.42
C LEU A 271 -1.50 -4.71 0.93
N ARG A 272 -0.46 -4.43 0.14
CA ARG A 272 -0.47 -4.60 -1.32
C ARG A 272 -0.50 -6.07 -1.73
N GLU A 273 0.38 -6.89 -1.16
CA GLU A 273 0.69 -8.25 -1.63
C GLU A 273 -0.13 -9.34 -0.94
N GLU A 274 -0.74 -9.03 0.21
CA GLU A 274 -1.61 -9.95 0.93
C GLU A 274 -3.04 -9.43 1.01
N LEU A 275 -3.29 -8.29 1.67
CA LEU A 275 -4.66 -7.84 1.90
C LEU A 275 -5.40 -7.60 0.58
N VAL A 276 -4.85 -6.78 -0.32
CA VAL A 276 -5.53 -6.40 -1.57
C VAL A 276 -5.60 -7.56 -2.55
N THR A 277 -4.53 -8.34 -2.71
CA THR A 277 -4.49 -9.47 -3.66
C THR A 277 -5.32 -10.66 -3.18
N ARG A 278 -5.30 -10.97 -1.88
CA ARG A 278 -5.90 -12.18 -1.28
C ARG A 278 -7.20 -11.91 -0.50
N ALA A 279 -7.77 -10.70 -0.57
CA ALA A 279 -9.00 -10.33 0.15
C ALA A 279 -10.13 -11.38 0.04
N GLY A 280 -10.31 -11.97 -1.14
CA GLY A 280 -11.34 -13.00 -1.36
C GLY A 280 -11.09 -14.27 -0.55
N ILE A 281 -9.83 -14.69 -0.43
CA ILE A 281 -9.44 -15.85 0.38
C ILE A 281 -9.69 -15.56 1.86
N TYR A 282 -9.27 -14.41 2.36
CA TYR A 282 -9.52 -14.01 3.75
C TYR A 282 -11.01 -13.93 4.07
N TYR A 283 -11.82 -13.43 3.14
CA TYR A 283 -13.28 -13.44 3.30
C TYR A 283 -13.83 -14.87 3.34
N ILE A 284 -13.45 -15.73 2.41
CA ILE A 284 -13.91 -17.13 2.37
C ILE A 284 -13.50 -17.87 3.66
N GLN A 285 -12.27 -17.70 4.13
CA GLN A 285 -11.77 -18.26 5.38
C GLN A 285 -12.62 -17.84 6.59
N SER A 286 -13.18 -16.62 6.58
CA SER A 286 -14.08 -16.15 7.64
C SER A 286 -15.40 -16.91 7.72
N LEU A 287 -15.81 -17.57 6.63
CA LEU A 287 -17.09 -18.28 6.53
C LEU A 287 -17.01 -19.73 7.05
N SER A 288 -15.80 -20.27 7.21
CA SER A 288 -15.61 -21.66 7.67
C SER A 288 -15.52 -21.75 9.20
N PRO A 289 -16.39 -22.53 9.87
CA PRO A 289 -16.40 -22.65 11.34
C PRO A 289 -15.14 -23.26 11.96
N ASP A 290 -14.40 -24.09 11.21
CA ASP A 290 -13.36 -24.96 11.76
C ASP A 290 -11.92 -24.52 11.42
N GLY A 291 -11.73 -23.38 10.74
CA GLY A 291 -10.38 -22.88 10.43
C GLY A 291 -9.54 -23.84 9.60
N GLU A 292 -10.18 -24.67 8.77
CA GLU A 292 -9.45 -25.44 7.76
C GLU A 292 -8.71 -24.45 6.85
N ASP A 293 -7.39 -24.66 6.80
CA ASP A 293 -6.44 -23.82 6.09
C ASP A 293 -6.71 -23.92 4.58
N TRP A 294 -7.60 -23.05 4.09
CA TRP A 294 -7.83 -22.81 2.67
C TRP A 294 -6.56 -22.31 1.93
N GLY A 295 -5.42 -22.14 2.64
CA GLY A 295 -4.12 -21.79 2.08
C GLY A 295 -3.47 -22.86 1.19
N GLN A 296 -4.07 -24.04 1.07
CA GLN A 296 -3.71 -25.05 0.06
C GLN A 296 -4.78 -25.15 -1.02
N LEU A 297 -5.03 -24.05 -1.74
CA LEU A 297 -5.47 -24.22 -3.13
C LEU A 297 -4.33 -24.96 -3.83
N GLU A 298 -4.56 -26.21 -4.27
CA GLU A 298 -3.60 -26.90 -5.14
C GLU A 298 -3.27 -25.95 -6.29
N GLU A 299 -2.00 -25.55 -6.34
CA GLU A 299 -1.41 -24.68 -7.33
C GLU A 299 -1.38 -25.38 -8.71
N ASP A 300 -2.54 -25.65 -9.29
CA ASP A 300 -2.67 -26.11 -10.67
C ASP A 300 -2.52 -24.90 -11.60
N TYR A 301 -1.30 -24.34 -11.65
CA TYR A 301 -0.89 -23.23 -12.51
C TYR A 301 -0.86 -23.60 -14.01
N ASP A 302 -1.33 -24.79 -14.39
CA ASP A 302 -1.16 -25.34 -15.74
C ASP A 302 -2.05 -24.68 -16.81
N ASP A 303 -3.03 -23.84 -16.44
CA ASP A 303 -3.99 -23.23 -17.38
C ASP A 303 -3.96 -21.69 -17.41
N TRP A 304 -2.98 -21.03 -16.78
CA TRP A 304 -2.80 -19.59 -16.95
C TRP A 304 -2.07 -19.27 -18.25
N GLU A 305 -2.81 -18.84 -19.27
CA GLU A 305 -2.22 -18.21 -20.47
C GLU A 305 -2.12 -16.69 -20.27
N PRO A 306 -0.94 -16.07 -20.48
CA PRO A 306 -0.83 -14.61 -20.47
C PRO A 306 -1.74 -14.00 -21.54
N PRO A 307 -2.26 -12.78 -21.32
CA PRO A 307 -3.05 -12.09 -22.33
C PRO A 307 -2.26 -12.04 -23.65
N ALA A 308 -2.90 -12.44 -24.75
CA ALA A 308 -2.26 -12.56 -26.04
C ALA A 308 -1.51 -11.27 -26.41
N GLN A 309 -0.18 -11.35 -26.52
CA GLN A 309 0.65 -10.24 -26.98
C GLN A 309 0.09 -9.75 -28.31
N ALA A 310 -0.39 -8.50 -28.35
CA ALA A 310 -0.82 -7.86 -29.57
C ALA A 310 0.35 -7.91 -30.55
N GLY A 311 0.24 -8.78 -31.54
CA GLY A 311 1.35 -9.15 -32.41
C GLY A 311 2.03 -7.92 -32.98
N ARG A 312 3.32 -7.74 -32.65
CA ARG A 312 4.19 -6.85 -33.42
C ARG A 312 4.23 -7.38 -34.84
N SER A 313 3.42 -6.77 -35.70
CA SER A 313 3.49 -6.96 -37.15
C SER A 313 4.87 -6.51 -37.59
N ARG A 314 5.76 -7.48 -37.80
CA ARG A 314 7.05 -7.23 -38.46
C ARG A 314 6.74 -6.79 -39.89
N ARG A 315 7.05 -5.54 -40.19
CA ARG A 315 7.41 -5.08 -41.53
C ARG A 315 8.84 -4.58 -41.50
#